data_AF-T1BRN4-F1
#
_entry.id   AF-T1BRN4-F1
#
_cell.length_a   1.000
_cell.length_b   1.000
_cell.length_c   1.000
_cell.angle_alpha   90.00
_cell.angle_beta   90.00
_cell.angle_gamma   90.00
#
_symmetry.space_group_name_H-M   'P 1'
#
loop_
_entity.id
_entity.type
_entity.pdbx_description
1 polymer ?
#
loop_
_entity_poly.entity_id
_entity_poly.type
_entity_poly.pdbx_seq_one_letter_code
_entity_poly.pdbx_strand_id
1 'polypeptide(L)'
;PTFSDSLIDELVEATRLKPGDEAYSITRQGVKAFINELLEPQRSVEKVTQATVDEMIAELDKKLCHQVDAILHNAEFQKMESAWRSLKFLVERTDFRENNKIEILNVDKQKLLEDFEDAPEITKSGLYKIAYTNEFGQFGGQPYGTIIANYEMNP
;
A
#
# COMPACT_ATOMS: atom_id res chain seq x y z
N PRO A 1 -29.83 21.58 -10.47
CA PRO A 1 -30.01 22.96 -9.99
C PRO A 1 -28.79 23.42 -9.18
N THR A 2 -27.98 24.33 -9.72
CA THR A 2 -26.84 24.92 -9.01
C THR A 2 -27.34 25.96 -8.01
N PHE A 3 -27.07 25.76 -6.71
CA PHE A 3 -27.29 26.78 -5.68
C PHE A 3 -26.44 28.03 -5.94
N SER A 4 -26.94 29.21 -5.55
CA SER A 4 -26.13 30.42 -5.55
C SER A 4 -25.03 30.30 -4.50
N ASP A 5 -23.80 30.69 -4.85
CA ASP A 5 -22.68 30.72 -3.88
C ASP A 5 -23.05 31.52 -2.61
N SER A 6 -23.97 32.49 -2.71
CA SER A 6 -24.47 33.28 -1.57
C SER A 6 -25.14 32.46 -0.46
N LEU A 7 -25.89 31.41 -0.81
CA LEU A 7 -26.57 30.55 0.18
C LEU A 7 -25.59 29.62 0.89
N ILE A 8 -24.54 29.21 0.19
CA ILE A 8 -23.45 28.41 0.77
C ILE A 8 -22.67 29.27 1.77
N ASP A 9 -22.37 30.52 1.39
CA ASP A 9 -21.64 31.44 2.25
C ASP A 9 -22.46 31.80 3.51
N GLU A 10 -23.79 31.97 3.40
CA GLU A 10 -24.71 32.19 4.53
C GLU A 10 -24.77 30.99 5.50
N LEU A 11 -24.76 29.76 4.97
CA LEU A 11 -24.70 28.53 5.77
C LEU A 11 -23.36 28.35 6.48
N VAL A 12 -22.25 28.73 5.85
CA VAL A 12 -20.92 28.69 6.48
C VAL A 12 -20.81 29.76 7.58
N GLU A 13 -21.37 30.95 7.39
CA GLU A 13 -21.44 31.97 8.45
C GLU A 13 -22.28 31.51 9.65
N ALA A 14 -23.36 30.75 9.41
CA ALA A 14 -24.18 30.14 10.48
C ALA A 14 -23.38 29.14 11.34
N THR A 15 -22.29 28.56 10.81
CA THR A 15 -21.36 27.71 11.59
C THR A 15 -20.35 28.51 12.45
N ARG A 16 -20.52 29.85 12.54
CA ARG A 16 -19.66 30.80 13.28
C ARG A 16 -18.21 30.89 12.79
N LEU A 17 -17.91 30.36 11.59
CA LEU A 17 -16.60 30.48 10.96
C LEU A 17 -16.51 31.78 10.17
N LYS A 18 -15.42 32.54 10.36
CA LYS A 18 -15.21 33.80 9.64
C LYS A 18 -14.40 33.58 8.35
N PRO A 19 -14.64 34.38 7.29
CA PRO A 19 -13.76 34.39 6.12
C PRO A 19 -12.36 34.84 6.53
N GLY A 20 -11.41 33.89 6.61
CA GLY A 20 -10.05 34.13 7.11
C GLY A 20 -9.49 33.02 8.00
N ASP A 21 -10.35 32.14 8.54
CA ASP A 21 -9.91 30.90 9.20
C ASP A 21 -9.44 29.87 8.16
N GLU A 22 -8.36 29.13 8.45
CA GLU A 22 -7.91 28.00 7.60
C GLU A 22 -9.04 26.98 7.37
N ALA A 23 -9.86 26.76 8.41
CA ALA A 23 -11.01 25.87 8.38
C ALA A 23 -12.18 26.37 7.53
N TYR A 24 -12.23 27.67 7.18
CA TYR A 24 -13.33 28.24 6.39
C TYR A 24 -13.39 27.62 4.99
N SER A 25 -12.24 27.50 4.33
CA SER A 25 -12.15 26.93 2.98
C SER A 25 -12.54 25.45 2.93
N ILE A 26 -12.07 24.67 3.90
CA ILE A 26 -12.36 23.24 4.05
C ILE A 26 -13.85 23.03 4.34
N THR A 27 -14.41 23.82 5.27
CA THR A 27 -15.83 23.74 5.65
C THR A 27 -16.73 24.11 4.48
N ARG A 28 -16.40 25.19 3.75
CA ARG A 28 -17.13 25.61 2.56
C ARG A 28 -17.15 24.51 1.49
N GLN A 29 -16.02 23.84 1.26
CA GLN A 29 -15.93 22.73 0.31
C GLN A 29 -16.74 21.51 0.77
N GLY A 30 -16.71 21.19 2.08
CA GLY A 30 -17.51 20.13 2.68
C GLY A 30 -19.02 20.39 2.59
N VAL A 31 -19.47 21.59 2.94
CA VAL A 31 -20.89 22.00 2.84
C VAL A 31 -21.37 21.95 1.39
N LYS A 32 -20.55 22.40 0.44
CA LYS A 32 -20.87 22.34 -0.99
C LYS A 32 -21.01 20.90 -1.50
N ALA A 33 -20.08 20.02 -1.13
CA ALA A 33 -20.15 18.60 -1.48
C ALA A 33 -21.39 17.92 -0.87
N PHE A 34 -21.70 18.24 0.40
CA PHE A 34 -22.86 17.72 1.11
C PHE A 34 -24.19 18.13 0.47
N ILE A 35 -24.35 19.41 0.11
CA ILE A 35 -25.56 19.91 -0.58
C ILE A 35 -25.72 19.25 -1.96
N ASN A 36 -24.63 19.08 -2.71
CA ASN A 36 -24.70 18.41 -4.01
C ASN A 36 -25.19 16.95 -3.89
N GLU A 37 -24.72 16.22 -2.88
CA GLU A 37 -25.15 14.84 -2.61
C GLU A 37 -26.64 14.78 -2.19
N LEU A 38 -27.13 15.75 -1.39
CA LEU A 38 -28.54 15.84 -1.01
C LEU A 38 -29.48 16.17 -2.19
N LEU A 39 -28.95 16.73 -3.28
CA LEU A 39 -29.71 17.06 -4.48
C LEU A 39 -29.77 15.93 -5.50
N GLU A 40 -29.04 14.83 -5.29
CA GLU A 40 -29.13 13.68 -6.18
C GLU A 40 -30.56 13.11 -6.13
N PRO A 41 -31.20 12.88 -7.31
CA PRO A 41 -32.63 12.57 -7.41
C PRO A 41 -33.06 11.28 -6.69
N GLN A 42 -32.13 10.43 -6.27
CA GLN A 42 -32.39 9.23 -5.49
C GLN A 42 -32.64 9.47 -3.99
N ARG A 43 -32.35 10.66 -3.43
CA ARG A 43 -32.48 10.96 -1.98
C ARG A 43 -33.34 12.19 -1.70
N SER A 44 -34.66 12.05 -1.77
CA SER A 44 -35.58 13.07 -1.26
C SER A 44 -35.64 13.02 0.28
N VAL A 45 -34.66 13.62 0.94
CA VAL A 45 -34.64 13.70 2.41
C VAL A 45 -35.46 14.92 2.84
N GLU A 46 -36.62 14.71 3.47
CA GLU A 46 -37.46 15.82 4.00
C GLU A 46 -36.78 16.59 5.13
N LYS A 47 -35.88 15.93 5.89
CA LYS A 47 -35.14 16.55 6.99
C LYS A 47 -33.77 15.91 7.18
N VAL A 48 -32.71 16.71 7.08
CA VAL A 48 -31.35 16.27 7.40
C VAL A 48 -31.25 16.07 8.91
N THR A 49 -31.02 14.83 9.34
CA THR A 49 -30.78 14.47 10.74
C THR A 49 -29.34 13.95 10.89
N GLN A 50 -28.84 13.87 12.12
CA GLN A 50 -27.54 13.24 12.37
C GLN A 50 -27.49 11.81 11.81
N ALA A 51 -28.57 11.04 11.95
CA ALA A 51 -28.67 9.69 11.39
C ALA A 51 -28.53 9.67 9.86
N THR A 52 -29.03 10.69 9.16
CA THR A 52 -28.86 10.83 7.70
C THR A 52 -27.38 11.04 7.34
N VAL A 53 -26.64 11.83 8.13
CA VAL A 53 -25.21 12.05 7.91
C VAL A 53 -24.43 10.76 8.17
N ASP A 54 -24.74 10.04 9.23
CA ASP A 54 -24.11 8.75 9.55
C ASP A 54 -24.35 7.71 8.43
N GLU A 55 -25.55 7.69 7.83
CA GLU A 55 -25.86 6.84 6.67
C GLU A 55 -25.04 7.22 5.43
N MET A 56 -24.85 8.53 5.19
CA MET A 56 -24.01 9.01 4.08
C MET A 56 -22.54 8.64 4.28
N ILE A 57 -22.02 8.73 5.50
CA ILE A 57 -20.67 8.30 5.86
C ILE A 57 -20.55 6.78 5.66
N ALA A 58 -21.51 5.98 6.11
CA ALA A 58 -21.50 4.54 5.94
C ALA A 58 -21.49 4.11 4.46
N GLU A 59 -22.24 4.80 3.60
CA GLU A 59 -22.22 4.57 2.16
C GLU A 59 -20.88 4.96 1.50
N LEU A 60 -20.26 6.06 1.96
CA LEU A 60 -18.91 6.46 1.53
C LEU A 60 -17.87 5.42 1.96
N ASP A 61 -17.89 4.99 3.23
CA ASP A 61 -17.00 3.97 3.76
C ASP A 61 -17.16 2.66 2.98
N LYS A 62 -18.40 2.27 2.64
CA LYS A 62 -18.65 1.09 1.81
C LYS A 62 -18.00 1.21 0.43
N LYS A 63 -18.13 2.37 -0.24
CA LYS A 63 -17.49 2.63 -1.55
C LYS A 63 -15.96 2.61 -1.44
N LEU A 64 -15.41 3.23 -0.40
CA LEU A 64 -13.97 3.26 -0.15
C LEU A 64 -13.42 1.87 0.17
N CYS A 65 -14.07 1.14 1.07
CA CYS A 65 -13.72 -0.25 1.40
C CYS A 65 -13.74 -1.13 0.16
N HIS A 66 -14.79 -1.07 -0.66
CA HIS A 66 -14.83 -1.83 -1.92
C HIS A 66 -13.64 -1.53 -2.85
N GLN A 67 -13.26 -0.26 -2.97
CA GLN A 67 -12.14 0.14 -3.82
C GLN A 67 -10.79 -0.30 -3.24
N VAL A 68 -10.60 -0.13 -1.93
CA VAL A 68 -9.39 -0.55 -1.23
C VAL A 68 -9.26 -2.06 -1.26
N ASP A 69 -10.35 -2.79 -1.02
CA ASP A 69 -10.39 -4.24 -1.13
C ASP A 69 -9.99 -4.70 -2.53
N ALA A 70 -10.50 -4.07 -3.59
CA ALA A 70 -10.11 -4.39 -4.96
C ALA A 70 -8.60 -4.19 -5.22
N ILE A 71 -8.00 -3.15 -4.62
CA ILE A 71 -6.55 -2.88 -4.73
C ILE A 71 -5.74 -3.90 -3.92
N LEU A 72 -6.10 -4.12 -2.66
CA LEU A 72 -5.37 -4.99 -1.73
C LEU A 72 -5.52 -6.48 -2.06
N HIS A 73 -6.62 -6.89 -2.69
CA HIS A 73 -6.85 -8.27 -3.13
C HIS A 73 -6.40 -8.53 -4.56
N ASN A 74 -5.72 -7.57 -5.20
CA ASN A 74 -5.07 -7.83 -6.47
C ASN A 74 -3.92 -8.83 -6.28
N ALA A 75 -3.88 -9.88 -7.10
CA ALA A 75 -2.92 -10.97 -6.97
C ALA A 75 -1.45 -10.52 -7.11
N GLU A 76 -1.16 -9.54 -7.98
CA GLU A 76 0.19 -9.00 -8.15
C GLU A 76 0.62 -8.21 -6.91
N PHE A 77 -0.30 -7.41 -6.37
CA PHE A 77 -0.06 -6.66 -5.14
C PHE A 77 0.18 -7.61 -3.96
N GLN A 78 -0.69 -8.61 -3.77
CA GLN A 78 -0.55 -9.57 -2.67
C GLN A 78 0.74 -10.37 -2.75
N LYS A 79 1.17 -10.79 -3.95
CA LYS A 79 2.43 -11.51 -4.14
C LYS A 79 3.64 -10.67 -3.75
N MET A 80 3.65 -9.40 -4.15
CA MET A 80 4.70 -8.45 -3.75
C MET A 80 4.64 -8.17 -2.25
N GLU A 81 3.45 -7.90 -1.72
CA GLU A 81 3.24 -7.57 -0.31
C GLU A 81 3.62 -8.74 0.61
N SER A 82 3.28 -9.97 0.26
CA SER A 82 3.65 -11.16 1.03
C SER A 82 5.15 -11.33 1.12
N ALA A 83 5.87 -11.09 0.01
CA ALA A 83 7.33 -11.14 -0.05
C ALA A 83 8.00 -10.10 0.87
N TRP A 84 7.51 -8.86 0.86
CA TRP A 84 8.06 -7.80 1.71
C TRP A 84 7.67 -7.96 3.17
N ARG A 85 6.45 -8.43 3.47
CA ARG A 85 6.03 -8.73 4.85
C ARG A 85 6.82 -9.89 5.43
N SER A 86 7.10 -10.95 4.65
CA SER A 86 7.93 -12.07 5.13
C SER A 86 9.38 -11.64 5.38
N LEU A 87 9.94 -10.80 4.51
CA LEU A 87 11.28 -10.23 4.73
C LEU A 87 11.31 -9.35 5.99
N LYS A 88 10.30 -8.48 6.17
CA LYS A 88 10.16 -7.67 7.38
C LYS A 88 10.08 -8.55 8.63
N PHE A 89 9.28 -9.61 8.59
CA PHE A 89 9.18 -10.58 9.68
C PHE A 89 10.53 -11.23 10.01
N LEU A 90 11.30 -11.63 9.00
CA LEU A 90 12.64 -12.21 9.18
C LEU A 90 13.59 -11.20 9.85
N VAL A 91 13.60 -9.95 9.38
CA VAL A 91 14.45 -8.88 9.93
C VAL A 91 14.06 -8.57 11.37
N GLU A 92 12.77 -8.41 11.68
CA GLU A 92 12.29 -8.12 13.04
C GLU A 92 12.60 -9.23 14.05
N ARG A 93 12.70 -10.48 13.59
CA ARG A 93 13.00 -11.64 14.44
C ARG A 93 14.48 -11.96 14.56
N THR A 94 15.34 -11.29 13.80
CA THR A 94 16.79 -11.51 13.82
C THR A 94 17.46 -10.50 14.74
N ASP A 95 18.23 -10.98 15.73
CA ASP A 95 19.05 -10.09 16.54
C ASP A 95 20.38 -9.78 15.84
N PHE A 96 20.47 -8.60 15.23
CA PHE A 96 21.68 -8.14 14.53
C PHE A 96 22.82 -7.75 15.49
N ARG A 97 22.58 -7.69 16.81
CA ARG A 97 23.64 -7.43 17.80
C ARG A 97 24.51 -8.66 18.05
N GLU A 98 23.95 -9.85 17.81
CA GLU A 98 24.62 -11.15 17.93
C GLU A 98 25.38 -11.54 16.64
N ASN A 99 25.93 -10.54 15.93
CA ASN A 99 26.73 -10.72 14.72
C ASN A 99 26.01 -11.47 13.57
N ASN A 100 24.69 -11.34 13.48
CA ASN A 100 23.91 -11.83 12.35
C ASN A 100 23.92 -10.82 11.21
N LYS A 101 23.92 -11.30 9.96
CA LYS A 101 23.79 -10.50 8.75
C LYS A 101 22.83 -11.15 7.77
N ILE A 102 22.09 -10.31 7.04
CA ILE A 102 21.16 -10.72 6.00
C ILE A 102 21.49 -9.92 4.74
N GLU A 103 21.81 -10.63 3.66
CA GLU A 103 21.97 -10.04 2.33
C GLU A 103 20.73 -10.35 1.48
N ILE A 104 20.32 -9.39 0.67
CA ILE A 104 19.10 -9.49 -0.15
C ILE A 104 19.49 -9.47 -1.61
N LEU A 105 19.11 -10.51 -2.34
CA LEU A 105 19.25 -10.59 -3.80
C LEU A 105 17.86 -10.56 -4.43
N ASN A 106 17.58 -9.51 -5.21
CA ASN A 106 16.36 -9.45 -6.01
C ASN A 106 16.57 -10.18 -7.34
N VAL A 107 15.92 -11.32 -7.52
CA VAL A 107 15.97 -12.10 -8.75
C VAL A 107 14.65 -12.83 -8.99
N ASP A 108 14.18 -12.84 -10.23
CA ASP A 108 12.99 -13.60 -10.63
C ASP A 108 13.33 -15.09 -10.70
N LYS A 109 12.41 -15.97 -10.29
CA LYS A 109 12.61 -17.43 -10.33
C LYS A 109 13.05 -17.92 -11.71
N GLN A 110 12.43 -17.41 -12.77
CA GLN A 110 12.72 -17.82 -14.13
C GLN A 110 14.12 -17.35 -14.58
N LYS A 111 14.50 -16.10 -14.27
CA LYS A 111 15.85 -15.60 -14.57
C LYS A 111 16.94 -16.38 -13.84
N LEU A 112 16.65 -16.81 -12.61
CA LEU A 112 17.58 -17.65 -11.87
C LEU A 112 17.74 -19.03 -12.52
N LEU A 113 16.66 -19.61 -13.06
CA LEU A 113 16.76 -20.85 -13.84
C LEU A 113 17.55 -20.65 -15.13
N GLU A 114 17.26 -19.59 -15.88
CA GLU A 114 17.99 -19.21 -17.09
C GLU A 114 19.50 -19.03 -16.81
N ASP A 115 19.87 -18.41 -15.69
CA ASP A 115 21.29 -18.30 -15.25
C ASP A 115 21.98 -19.66 -15.07
N PHE A 116 21.25 -20.66 -14.59
CA PHE A 116 21.78 -22.01 -14.44
C PHE A 116 21.82 -22.79 -15.77
N GLU A 117 20.88 -22.54 -16.68
CA GLU A 117 20.84 -23.20 -18.00
C GLU A 117 21.89 -22.64 -18.97
N ASP A 118 22.12 -21.32 -18.92
CA ASP A 118 23.11 -20.63 -19.76
C ASP A 118 24.55 -20.91 -19.30
N ALA A 119 24.75 -21.20 -18.01
CA ALA A 119 26.06 -21.51 -17.47
C ALA A 119 26.50 -22.92 -17.88
N PRO A 120 27.71 -23.10 -18.45
CA PRO A 120 28.18 -24.42 -18.87
C PRO A 120 28.41 -25.37 -17.68
N GLU A 121 28.63 -24.82 -16.49
CA GLU A 121 28.76 -25.55 -15.22
C GLU A 121 28.21 -24.67 -14.10
N ILE A 122 27.67 -25.28 -13.03
CA ILE A 122 27.12 -24.55 -11.87
C ILE A 122 28.13 -23.58 -11.26
N THR A 123 29.42 -23.94 -11.24
CA THR A 123 30.50 -23.09 -10.71
C THR A 123 30.72 -21.79 -11.50
N LYS A 124 30.10 -21.66 -12.66
CA LYS A 124 30.15 -20.48 -13.53
C LYS A 124 28.84 -19.70 -13.55
N SER A 125 27.81 -20.14 -12.83
CA SER A 125 26.55 -19.40 -12.74
C SER A 125 26.70 -18.11 -11.93
N GLY A 126 25.81 -17.15 -12.17
CA GLY A 126 25.75 -15.90 -11.45
C GLY A 126 25.53 -16.10 -9.95
N LEU A 127 24.62 -17.01 -9.56
CA LEU A 127 24.38 -17.29 -8.14
C LEU A 127 25.62 -17.90 -7.46
N TYR A 128 26.37 -18.78 -8.13
CA TYR A 128 27.61 -19.33 -7.57
C TYR A 128 28.67 -18.25 -7.36
N LYS A 129 28.79 -17.31 -8.30
CA LYS A 129 29.72 -16.18 -8.16
C LYS A 129 29.38 -15.32 -6.93
N ILE A 130 28.10 -15.05 -6.70
CA ILE A 130 27.64 -14.26 -5.55
C ILE A 130 27.85 -15.04 -4.25
N ALA A 131 27.33 -16.27 -4.16
CA ALA A 131 27.29 -17.02 -2.91
C ALA A 131 28.66 -17.61 -2.52
N TYR A 132 29.40 -18.10 -3.49
CA TYR A 132 30.67 -18.80 -3.25
C TYR A 132 31.87 -17.91 -3.55
N THR A 133 32.03 -17.44 -4.78
CA THR A 133 33.27 -16.76 -5.20
C THR A 133 33.52 -15.46 -4.42
N ASN A 134 32.50 -14.61 -4.27
CA ASN A 134 32.63 -13.30 -3.65
C ASN A 134 32.78 -13.35 -2.12
N GLU A 135 32.23 -14.39 -1.47
CA GLU A 135 32.21 -14.50 -0.01
C GLU A 135 33.03 -15.67 0.50
N PHE A 136 32.61 -16.91 0.26
CA PHE A 136 33.29 -18.10 0.80
C PHE A 136 34.71 -18.29 0.24
N GLY A 137 34.89 -18.08 -1.07
CA GLY A 137 36.16 -18.22 -1.77
C GLY A 137 37.08 -17.00 -1.63
N GLN A 138 36.58 -15.90 -1.05
CA GLN A 138 37.32 -14.66 -0.90
C GLN A 138 38.05 -14.62 0.45
N PHE A 139 39.34 -14.27 0.44
CA PHE A 139 40.09 -14.12 1.68
C PHE A 139 39.51 -12.98 2.53
N GLY A 140 39.04 -13.30 3.74
CA GLY A 140 38.37 -12.34 4.63
C GLY A 140 36.90 -12.07 4.31
N GLY A 141 36.29 -12.84 3.40
CA GLY A 141 34.85 -12.76 3.12
C GLY A 141 33.98 -13.33 4.25
N GLN A 142 32.66 -13.15 4.12
CA GLN A 142 31.67 -13.57 5.12
C GLN A 142 30.73 -14.61 4.51
N PRO A 143 31.00 -15.91 4.70
CA PRO A 143 30.25 -16.95 4.01
C PRO A 143 28.79 -16.98 4.45
N TYR A 144 27.91 -17.24 3.49
CA TYR A 144 26.48 -17.40 3.75
C TYR A 144 26.20 -18.73 4.46
N GLY A 145 25.60 -18.67 5.65
CA GLY A 145 25.19 -19.86 6.39
C GLY A 145 23.94 -20.55 5.84
N THR A 146 23.07 -19.81 5.14
CA THR A 146 21.83 -20.32 4.55
C THR A 146 21.38 -19.41 3.41
N ILE A 147 20.75 -20.00 2.39
CA ILE A 147 20.05 -19.29 1.32
C ILE A 147 18.55 -19.51 1.51
N ILE A 148 17.79 -18.42 1.57
CA ILE A 148 16.33 -18.45 1.65
C ILE A 148 15.78 -18.02 0.30
N ALA A 149 15.07 -18.92 -0.38
CA ALA A 149 14.44 -18.63 -1.65
C ALA A 149 12.95 -18.35 -1.45
N ASN A 150 12.50 -17.13 -1.76
CA ASN A 150 11.10 -16.75 -1.69
C ASN A 150 10.35 -17.13 -2.98
N TYR A 151 10.30 -18.43 -3.28
CA TYR A 151 9.63 -18.98 -4.46
C TYR A 151 8.70 -20.12 -4.09
N GLU A 152 7.60 -20.21 -4.82
CA GLU A 152 6.75 -21.40 -4.85
C GLU A 152 7.37 -22.42 -5.81
N MET A 153 7.63 -23.64 -5.33
CA MET A 153 8.18 -24.74 -6.12
C MET A 153 7.07 -25.74 -6.43
N ASN A 154 6.92 -26.08 -7.71
CA ASN A 154 6.01 -27.13 -8.16
C ASN A 154 6.81 -28.44 -8.31
N PRO A 155 6.18 -29.61 -8.08
CA PRO A 155 6.80 -30.92 -8.28
C PRO A 155 7.27 -31.17 -9.72
#